data_AF-A0A5E4PJ86-F1
#
_entry.id   AF-A0A5E4PJ86-F1
#
_cell.length_a   1.000
_cell.length_b   1.000
_cell.length_c   1.000
_cell.angle_alpha   90.00
_cell.angle_beta   90.00
_cell.angle_gamma   90.00
#
_symmetry.space_group_name_H-M   'P 1'
#
loop_
_entity.id
_entity.type
_entity.pdbx_description
1 polymer ?
#
loop_
_entity_poly.entity_id
_entity_poly.type
_entity_poly.pdbx_seq_one_letter_code
_entity_poly.pdbx_strand_id
1 'polypeptide(L)' 'MLSLEEEPTMANQYKRYMCLLCGFIYDEEKGWPHDGIAPGTRWEDVPPAWQCPECGATKDDFEMIEIEK' A
#
# COMPACT_ATOMS: atom_id res chain seq x y z
N MET A 1 12.52 -27.35 11.21
CA MET A 1 11.95 -26.97 9.91
C MET A 1 11.92 -25.46 9.88
N LEU A 2 12.38 -24.90 8.76
CA LEU A 2 13.06 -23.61 8.65
C LEU A 2 12.40 -22.44 9.40
N SER A 3 13.28 -21.69 10.07
CA SER A 3 13.07 -20.40 10.71
C SER A 3 12.28 -19.45 9.81
N LEU A 4 11.20 -18.90 10.35
CA LEU A 4 10.56 -17.70 9.82
C LEU A 4 11.53 -16.54 10.06
N GLU A 5 12.41 -16.28 9.10
CA GLU A 5 13.23 -15.07 9.06
C GLU A 5 12.33 -13.91 8.67
N GLU A 6 11.52 -13.44 9.62
CA GLU A 6 10.88 -12.12 9.56
C GLU A 6 11.97 -11.08 9.71
N GLU A 7 12.67 -10.78 8.61
CA GLU A 7 13.63 -9.69 8.56
C GLU A 7 12.88 -8.38 8.78
N PRO A 8 13.14 -7.64 9.88
CA PRO A 8 12.49 -6.36 10.13
C PRO A 8 13.13 -5.36 9.16
N THR A 9 12.52 -5.22 7.99
CA THR A 9 12.89 -4.18 7.02
C THR A 9 12.81 -2.83 7.72
N MET A 10 13.91 -2.11 7.65
CA MET A 10 14.16 -0.91 8.45
C MET A 10 12.98 0.05 8.36
N ALA A 11 12.30 0.19 9.49
CA ALA A 11 11.20 1.11 9.72
C ALA A 11 11.63 2.54 9.34
N ASN A 12 11.20 2.98 8.17
CA ASN A 12 11.01 4.39 7.88
C ASN A 12 9.57 4.61 7.39
N GLN A 13 8.64 4.44 8.34
CA GLN A 13 7.23 4.83 8.28
C GLN A 13 6.56 4.75 6.90
N TYR A 14 6.56 3.57 6.26
CA TYR A 14 5.67 3.36 5.12
C TYR A 14 4.23 3.30 5.62
N LYS A 15 3.39 4.14 5.03
CA LYS A 15 1.98 4.22 5.37
C LYS A 15 1.21 3.17 4.59
N ARG A 16 0.09 2.75 5.14
CA ARG A 16 -0.87 1.89 4.44
C ARG A 16 -2.15 2.68 4.21
N TYR A 17 -2.77 2.43 3.07
CA TYR A 17 -3.99 3.10 2.65
C TYR A 17 -5.05 2.06 2.35
N MET A 18 -6.19 2.14 3.03
CA MET A 18 -7.29 1.22 2.85
C MET A 18 -8.38 1.87 1.99
N CYS A 19 -8.76 1.19 0.92
CA CYS A 19 -9.91 1.56 0.12
C CYS A 19 -11.18 1.39 0.97
N LEU A 20 -11.93 2.46 1.16
CA LEU A 20 -13.16 2.48 1.95
C LEU A 20 -14.32 1.71 1.29
N LEU A 21 -14.24 1.46 -0.03
CA LEU A 21 -15.31 0.79 -0.78
C LEU A 21 -15.21 -0.74 -0.75
N CYS A 22 -13.99 -1.29 -0.75
CA CYS A 22 -13.77 -2.74 -0.83
C CYS A 22 -12.85 -3.32 0.24
N GLY A 23 -12.13 -2.47 1.00
CA GLY A 23 -11.18 -2.90 2.01
C GLY A 23 -9.80 -3.30 1.47
N PHE A 24 -9.51 -3.08 0.19
CA PHE A 24 -8.16 -3.29 -0.36
C PHE A 24 -7.14 -2.40 0.36
N ILE A 25 -5.98 -2.97 0.71
CA ILE A 25 -4.90 -2.25 1.42
C ILE A 25 -3.73 -2.05 0.47
N TYR A 26 -3.48 -0.81 0.10
CA TYR A 26 -2.24 -0.37 -0.54
C TYR A 26 -1.16 -0.20 0.53
N ASP A 27 -0.02 -0.86 0.34
CA ASP A 27 1.16 -0.74 1.21
C ASP A 27 2.26 -0.02 0.44
N GLU A 28 2.67 1.18 0.88
CA GLU A 28 3.74 1.96 0.24
C GLU A 28 5.04 1.15 0.13
N GLU A 29 5.34 0.29 1.11
CA GLU A 29 6.55 -0.54 1.08
C GLU A 29 6.52 -1.51 -0.11
N LYS A 30 5.35 -2.08 -0.41
CA LYS A 30 5.15 -3.02 -1.52
C LYS A 30 4.89 -2.30 -2.84
N GLY A 31 4.36 -1.09 -2.80
CA GLY A 31 3.84 -0.39 -3.96
C GLY A 31 2.77 -1.22 -4.67
N TRP A 32 2.66 -1.05 -5.98
CA TRP A 32 1.79 -1.86 -6.83
C TRP A 32 2.43 -2.11 -8.21
N PRO A 33 3.41 -3.03 -8.31
CA PRO A 33 4.22 -3.20 -9.53
C PRO A 33 3.41 -3.62 -10.76
N HIS A 34 2.25 -4.25 -10.56
CA HIS A 34 1.35 -4.65 -11.63
C HIS A 34 0.90 -3.47 -12.49
N ASP A 35 0.66 -2.30 -11.87
CA ASP A 35 0.30 -1.07 -12.59
C ASP A 35 1.49 -0.11 -12.73
N GLY A 36 2.70 -0.61 -12.49
CA GLY A 36 3.94 0.17 -12.62
C GLY A 36 4.29 1.04 -11.40
N ILE A 37 3.63 0.85 -10.25
CA ILE A 37 3.96 1.55 -9.00
C ILE A 37 5.04 0.74 -8.27
N ALA A 38 6.27 1.25 -8.22
CA ALA A 38 7.39 0.51 -7.64
C ALA A 38 7.23 0.32 -6.11
N PRO A 39 7.83 -0.74 -5.52
CA PRO A 39 7.92 -0.87 -4.07
C PRO A 39 8.65 0.34 -3.44
N GLY A 40 8.15 0.83 -2.30
CA GLY A 40 8.63 2.05 -1.65
C GLY A 40 8.06 3.35 -2.21
N THR A 41 7.14 3.30 -3.18
CA THR A 41 6.45 4.50 -3.68
C THR A 41 5.54 5.06 -2.59
N ARG A 42 5.69 6.35 -2.26
CA ARG A 42 4.81 7.01 -1.31
C ARG A 42 3.44 7.23 -1.92
N TRP A 43 2.41 7.26 -1.09
CA TRP A 43 1.05 7.55 -1.54
C TRP A 43 0.95 8.87 -2.25
N GLU A 44 1.70 9.89 -1.83
CA GLU A 44 1.78 11.19 -2.49
C GLU A 44 2.28 11.07 -3.94
N ASP A 45 3.17 10.12 -4.22
CA ASP A 45 3.76 9.85 -5.54
C ASP A 45 2.91 8.90 -6.41
N VAL A 46 1.91 8.21 -5.83
CA VAL A 46 0.99 7.36 -6.60
C VAL A 46 0.22 8.22 -7.61
N PRO A 47 0.13 7.82 -8.90
CA PRO A 47 -0.59 8.59 -9.90
C PRO A 47 -2.04 8.91 -9.46
N PRO A 48 -2.54 10.14 -9.65
CA PRO A 48 -3.91 10.50 -9.27
C PRO A 48 -4.96 9.76 -10.11
N ALA A 49 -4.57 9.31 -11.31
CA ALA A 49 -5.41 8.48 -12.18
C ALA A 49 -5.38 6.98 -11.81
N TRP A 50 -4.56 6.59 -10.83
CA TRP A 50 -4.56 5.21 -10.35
C TRP A 50 -5.87 4.90 -9.64
N GLN A 51 -6.39 3.70 -9.90
CA GLN A 51 -7.65 3.22 -9.35
C GLN A 51 -7.39 1.95 -8.56
N CYS A 52 -8.23 1.71 -7.55
CA CYS A 52 -8.19 0.48 -6.78
C CYS A 52 -8.27 -0.74 -7.71
N PRO A 53 -7.31 -1.67 -7.66
CA PRO A 53 -7.27 -2.82 -8.56
C PRO A 53 -8.43 -3.80 -8.33
N GLU A 54 -9.01 -3.79 -7.13
CA GLU A 54 -10.11 -4.69 -6.77
C GLU A 54 -11.49 -4.16 -7.19
N CYS A 55 -11.73 -2.84 -7.10
CA CYS A 55 -13.06 -2.27 -7.30
C CYS A 55 -13.14 -1.06 -8.24
N GLY A 56 -12.02 -0.56 -8.73
CA GLY A 56 -11.96 0.62 -9.61
C GLY A 56 -12.21 1.96 -8.90
N ALA A 57 -12.24 1.99 -7.57
CA ALA A 57 -12.36 3.22 -6.78
C ALA A 57 -11.20 4.17 -7.06
N THR A 58 -11.42 5.47 -6.89
CA THR A 58 -10.37 6.47 -7.11
C THR A 58 -9.47 6.61 -5.88
N LYS A 59 -8.36 7.32 -6.03
CA LYS A 59 -7.43 7.60 -4.93
C LYS A 59 -8.09 8.35 -3.76
N ASP A 60 -9.16 9.11 -4.03
CA ASP A 60 -9.91 9.84 -3.00
C ASP A 60 -10.72 8.92 -2.07
N ASP A 61 -10.97 7.68 -2.49
CA ASP A 61 -11.72 6.68 -1.72
C ASP A 61 -10.83 5.86 -0.77
N PHE A 62 -9.57 6.27 -0.59
CA PHE A 62 -8.60 5.60 0.28
C PHE A 62 -8.29 6.45 1.51
N GLU A 63 -8.29 5.81 2.67
CA GLU A 63 -7.90 6.41 3.95
C GLU A 63 -6.59 5.81 4.46
N MET A 64 -5.75 6.66 5.05
CA MET A 64 -4.53 6.22 5.70
C MET A 64 -4.87 5.44 6.96
N ILE A 65 -4.32 4.24 7.09
CA ILE A 65 -4.45 3.41 8.29
C ILE A 65 -3.10 3.29 9.00
N GLU A 66 -3.09 3.65 10.27
CA GLU A 66 -1.97 3.35 11.16
C GLU A 66 -2.14 1.91 11.64
N ILE A 67 -1.30 0.99 11.15
CA ILE A 67 -1.21 -0.35 11.76
C ILE A 67 -0.24 -0.23 12.92
N GLU A 68 -0.76 0.04 14.11
CA GLU A 68 -0.02 -0.17 15.35
C GLU A 68 0.34 -1.65 15.44
N LYS A 69 1.63 -1.97 15.43
CA LYS A 69 2.17 -3.32 15.61
C LYS A 69 2.19 -3.69 17.10
#